data_AF-A0A919YF93-F1
#
_entry.id   AF-A0A919YF93-F1
#
_cell.length_a   1.000
_cell.length_b   1.000
_cell.length_c   1.000
_cell.angle_alpha   90.00
_cell.angle_beta   90.00
_cell.angle_gamma   90.00
#
_symmetry.space_group_name_H-M   'P 1'
#
loop_
_entity.id
_entity.type
_entity.pdbx_description
1 polymer ?
#
loop_
_entity_poly.entity_id
_entity_poly.type
_entity_poly.pdbx_seq_one_letter_code
_entity_poly.pdbx_strand_id
1 'polypeptide(L)' 'MDKRKVINAYRRGFITIQECGQILGIEDIRLNRMVQDSVENLTEDIKPSGRFTVNSSKAE' A
#
# COMPACT_ATOMS: atom_id res chain seq x y z
N MET A 1 -8.90 -2.30 15.42
CA MET A 1 -8.66 -3.72 15.81
C MET A 1 -7.76 -3.74 17.04
N ASP A 2 -7.96 -4.64 18.01
CA ASP A 2 -7.04 -4.75 19.16
C ASP A 2 -5.64 -5.20 18.75
N LYS A 3 -4.60 -4.46 19.15
CA LYS A 3 -3.20 -4.82 18.85
C LYS A 3 -2.84 -6.26 19.20
N ARG A 4 -3.33 -6.75 20.34
CA ARG A 4 -3.09 -8.13 20.80
C ARG A 4 -3.71 -9.17 19.85
N LYS A 5 -4.91 -8.89 19.31
CA LYS A 5 -5.59 -9.79 18.37
C LYS A 5 -4.84 -9.85 17.04
N VAL A 6 -4.35 -8.71 16.56
CA VAL A 6 -3.56 -8.63 15.32
C VAL A 6 -2.24 -9.39 15.45
N ILE A 7 -1.51 -9.19 16.54
CA ILE A 7 -0.24 -9.91 16.79
C ILE A 7 -0.46 -11.42 16.88
N ASN A 8 -1.54 -11.87 17.56
CA ASN A 8 -1.86 -13.29 17.62
C ASN A 8 -2.23 -13.85 16.25
N ALA A 9 -2.92 -13.09 15.40
CA ALA A 9 -3.24 -13.51 14.03
C ALA A 9 -1.97 -13.68 13.19
N TYR A 10 -1.02 -12.74 13.26
CA TYR A 10 0.29 -12.84 12.61
C TYR A 10 1.07 -14.07 13.10
N ARG A 11 1.16 -14.26 14.42
CA ARG A 11 1.88 -15.41 15.02
C ARG A 11 1.28 -16.76 14.65
N ARG A 12 -0.02 -16.82 14.38
CA ARG A 12 -0.73 -18.02 13.93
C ARG A 12 -0.72 -18.19 12.41
N GLY A 13 -0.13 -17.26 11.67
CA GLY A 13 -0.01 -17.32 10.21
C GLY A 13 -1.28 -16.96 9.45
N PHE A 14 -2.27 -16.31 10.08
CA PHE A 14 -3.50 -15.87 9.39
C PHE A 14 -3.29 -14.63 8.53
N ILE A 15 -2.32 -13.81 8.89
CA ILE A 15 -1.95 -12.58 8.18
C ILE A 15 -0.44 -12.48 8.11
N THR A 16 0.05 -11.78 7.11
CA THR A 16 1.46 -11.45 6.89
C THR A 16 1.93 -10.31 7.80
N ILE A 17 3.24 -10.09 7.87
CA ILE A 17 3.81 -8.95 8.62
C ILE A 17 3.37 -7.61 8.02
N GLN A 18 3.13 -7.57 6.71
CA GLN A 18 2.66 -6.38 6.00
C GLN A 18 1.23 -6.03 6.39
N GLU A 19 0.32 -7.00 6.29
CA GLU A 19 -1.07 -6.86 6.75
C GLU A 19 -1.14 -6.48 8.24
N CYS A 20 -0.27 -7.06 9.08
CA CYS A 20 -0.14 -6.69 10.49
C CYS A 20 0.23 -5.21 10.66
N GLY A 21 1.22 -4.72 9.89
CA GLY A 21 1.62 -3.31 9.88
C GLY A 21 0.51 -2.37 9.42
N GLN A 22 -0.24 -2.73 8.39
CA GLN A 22 -1.38 -1.95 7.88
C GLN A 22 -2.50 -1.84 8.91
N ILE A 23 -2.89 -2.97 9.51
CA ILE A 23 -3.95 -2.99 10.53
C ILE A 23 -3.54 -2.18 11.78
N LEU A 24 -2.25 -2.20 12.13
CA LEU A 24 -1.71 -1.44 13.25
C LEU A 24 -1.40 0.03 12.93
N GLY A 25 -1.51 0.45 11.66
CA GLY A 25 -1.15 1.80 11.22
C GLY A 25 0.36 2.10 11.33
N ILE A 26 1.20 1.07 11.28
CA ILE A 26 2.67 1.17 11.38
C ILE A 26 3.32 1.13 9.98
N GLU A 27 2.60 0.63 8.97
CA GLU A 27 3.14 0.51 7.62
C GLU A 27 3.04 1.80 6.81
N ASP A 28 4.12 2.13 6.11
CA ASP A 28 4.19 3.26 5.19
C ASP A 28 3.44 2.90 3.90
N ILE A 29 2.34 3.61 3.66
CA ILE A 29 1.40 3.50 2.53
C ILE A 29 2.13 3.39 1.17
N ARG A 30 3.36 3.91 1.11
CA ARG A 30 4.22 3.94 -0.07
C ARG A 30 4.69 2.56 -0.54
N LEU A 31 4.91 1.60 0.37
CA LEU A 31 5.37 0.25 0.01
C LEU A 31 4.22 -0.55 -0.62
N ASN A 32 3.02 -0.46 -0.04
CA ASN A 32 1.81 -1.03 -0.63
C ASN A 32 1.49 -0.41 -1.99
N ARG A 33 1.65 0.92 -2.13
CA ARG A 33 1.47 1.61 -3.41
C ARG A 33 2.50 1.17 -4.46
N MET A 34 3.77 1.03 -4.09
CA MET A 34 4.80 0.53 -5.01
C MET A 34 4.57 -0.92 -5.44
N VAL A 35 4.09 -1.79 -4.55
CA VAL A 35 3.72 -3.17 -4.90
C VAL A 35 2.48 -3.19 -5.80
N GLN A 36 1.46 -2.40 -5.49
CA GLN A 36 0.28 -2.25 -6.37
C GLN A 36 0.68 -1.71 -7.75
N ASP A 37 1.47 -0.64 -7.82
CA ASP A 37 1.97 -0.06 -9.07
C ASP A 37 2.84 -1.09 -9.84
N SER A 38 3.61 -1.93 -9.15
CA SER A 38 4.44 -2.99 -9.79
C SER A 38 3.62 -4.17 -10.29
N VAL A 39 2.55 -4.57 -9.57
CA VAL A 39 1.61 -5.60 -10.01
C VAL A 39 0.78 -5.07 -11.18
N GLU A 40 0.41 -3.79 -11.15
CA GLU A 40 -0.29 -3.12 -12.25
C GLU A 40 0.59 -3.13 -13.51
N ASN A 41 1.90 -2.86 -13.40
CA ASN A 41 2.86 -2.98 -14.50
C ASN A 41 2.99 -4.40 -15.11
N LEU A 42 2.65 -5.47 -14.37
CA LEU A 42 2.58 -6.83 -14.93
C LEU A 42 1.27 -7.10 -15.68
N THR A 43 0.25 -6.27 -15.45
CA THR A 43 -1.01 -6.24 -16.20
C THR A 43 -1.05 -5.13 -17.27
N GLU A 44 -0.02 -4.29 -17.38
CA GLU A 44 0.07 -3.15 -18.33
C GLU A 44 0.35 -3.54 -19.80
N ASP A 45 0.17 -4.80 -20.22
CA ASP A 45 -0.22 -5.10 -21.61
C ASP A 45 -1.69 -4.70 -21.90
N ILE A 46 -2.44 -4.24 -20.89
CA ILE A 46 -3.78 -3.68 -21.04
C ILE A 46 -3.84 -2.30 -20.35
N LYS A 47 -3.28 -1.27 -20.99
CA LYS A 47 -3.53 0.15 -20.66
C LYS A 47 -4.87 0.61 -21.25
N PRO A 48 -5.63 1.53 -20.61
CA PRO A 48 -5.34 2.95 -20.86
C PRO A 48 -5.57 3.92 -19.67
N SER A 49 -4.62 4.85 -19.52
CA SER A 49 -4.79 6.31 -19.39
C SER A 49 -5.62 6.93 -18.24
N GLY A 50 -4.98 7.80 -17.43
CA GLY A 50 -5.64 8.88 -16.70
C GLY A 50 -4.94 9.30 -15.40
N ARG A 51 -4.03 10.29 -15.42
CA ARG A 51 -4.29 11.71 -15.08
C ARG A 51 -4.39 12.00 -13.57
N PHE A 52 -3.34 12.61 -12.99
CA PHE A 52 -3.39 13.99 -12.45
C PHE A 52 -1.98 14.44 -12.01
N THR A 53 -1.30 15.21 -12.86
CA THR A 53 -0.20 16.09 -12.45
C THR A 53 -0.86 17.37 -11.94
N VAL A 54 -0.86 17.62 -10.63
CA VAL A 54 -1.10 18.98 -10.12
C VAL A 54 0.24 19.66 -9.97
N ASN A 55 0.52 20.53 -10.92
CA ASN A 55 1.66 21.41 -10.91
C ASN A 55 1.17 22.69 -10.24
N SER A 56 1.68 23.03 -9.06
CA SER A 56 1.64 24.40 -8.57
C SER A 56 3.06 24.83 -8.24
N SER A 57 3.77 25.23 -9.28
CA SER A 57 5.01 25.98 -9.17
C SER A 57 4.70 27.43 -8.80
N LYS A 58 5.18 27.84 -7.61
CA LYS A 58 6.11 28.96 -7.35
C LYS A 58 5.75 30.43 -7.73
N ALA A 59 6.24 31.32 -6.85
CA ALA A 59 6.52 32.76 -6.98
C ALA A 59 5.28 33.66 -6.74
N GLU A 60 5.32 34.74 -5.97
CA GLU A 60 6.38 35.68 -5.54
C GLU A 60 6.17 36.14 -4.09
#